data_AF-A0A9J6FJD2-F1
#
_entry.id   AF-A0A9J6FJD2-F1
#
_cell.length_a   1.000
_cell.length_b   1.000
_cell.length_c   1.000
_cell.angle_alpha   90.00
_cell.angle_beta   90.00
_cell.angle_gamma   90.00
#
_symmetry.space_group_name_H-M   'P 1'
#
loop_
_entity.id
_entity.type
_entity.pdbx_description
1 polymer ?
#
loop_
_entity_poly.entity_id
_entity_poly.type
_entity_poly.pdbx_seq_one_letter_code
_entity_poly.pdbx_strand_id
1 'polypeptide(L)'
;MKRGGGGGGQWSAEEERRVQMYLHESTLDPLADACQRALIEQRLKILGNEFENLLQDDRCDDISRMYRLVSRTAKGLGKLRVLFGQHVLEQSILAIEHLGEDRVQDPKLYVNTLLLGHRKYNMLVLSVFKNDVGFAESLNKACVDFINTTSVTQLAKSSQKSPELLAKYCDMLLKKDRGNPDRSELEYRLDQMIIVLKHIKGKYVFEKFYSRMLAKRLVLHQSSSKDAEISMILSSSWYVVETTSGCCNQW
;
A
#
# COMPACT_ATOMS: atom_id res chain seq x y z
N MET A 1 15.81 23.65 -35.68
CA MET A 1 16.23 23.57 -34.27
C MET A 1 15.06 23.11 -33.42
N LYS A 2 14.96 21.80 -33.14
CA LYS A 2 13.97 21.26 -32.19
C LYS A 2 14.58 21.38 -30.79
N ARG A 3 14.08 22.28 -29.95
CA ARG A 3 14.38 22.29 -28.51
C ARG A 3 13.31 21.46 -27.80
N GLY A 4 13.79 20.56 -26.94
CA GLY A 4 13.07 19.43 -26.38
C GLY A 4 11.88 19.84 -25.52
N GLY A 5 10.82 19.02 -25.61
CA GLY A 5 9.67 19.06 -24.73
C GLY A 5 10.07 18.70 -23.30
N GLY A 6 10.06 19.69 -22.42
CA GLY A 6 9.86 19.50 -20.99
C GLY A 6 8.35 19.43 -20.73
N GLY A 7 7.90 18.38 -20.04
CA GLY A 7 6.49 18.06 -19.86
C GLY A 7 5.67 19.21 -19.28
N GLY A 8 4.91 19.88 -20.15
CA GLY A 8 3.88 20.84 -19.76
C GLY A 8 2.74 20.12 -19.07
N GLY A 9 2.72 20.16 -17.74
CA GLY A 9 1.55 19.75 -16.96
C GLY A 9 0.37 20.62 -17.37
N GLN A 10 -0.71 19.98 -17.85
CA GLN A 10 -1.95 20.59 -18.33
C GLN A 10 -2.34 21.85 -17.53
N TRP A 11 -2.22 23.03 -18.14
CA TRP A 11 -2.62 24.31 -17.53
C TRP A 11 -4.15 24.33 -17.31
N SER A 12 -4.64 25.25 -16.49
CA SER A 12 -6.03 25.71 -16.61
C SER A 12 -6.32 26.17 -18.06
N ALA A 13 -7.18 25.45 -18.78
CA ALA A 13 -7.55 25.76 -20.15
C ALA A 13 -7.96 27.23 -20.38
N GLU A 14 -8.47 27.90 -19.35
CA GLU A 14 -8.84 29.31 -19.41
C GLU A 14 -7.64 30.26 -19.57
N GLU A 15 -6.51 29.98 -18.93
CA GLU A 15 -5.35 30.86 -19.02
C GLU A 15 -4.48 30.57 -20.25
N GLU A 16 -4.43 29.32 -20.71
CA GLU A 16 -3.93 29.00 -22.06
C GLU A 16 -4.72 29.77 -23.14
N ARG A 17 -6.05 29.78 -23.03
CA ARG A 17 -6.92 30.53 -23.94
C ARG A 17 -6.66 32.04 -23.90
N ARG A 18 -6.40 32.61 -22.73
CA ARG A 18 -6.08 34.05 -22.60
C ARG A 18 -4.73 34.39 -23.20
N VAL A 19 -3.72 33.55 -23.04
CA VAL A 19 -2.43 33.75 -23.71
C VAL A 19 -2.63 33.74 -25.22
N GLN A 20 -3.35 32.77 -25.76
CA GLN A 20 -3.64 32.68 -27.20
C GLN A 20 -4.40 33.89 -27.76
N MET A 21 -5.27 34.53 -26.96
CA MET A 21 -6.08 35.67 -27.41
C MET A 21 -5.40 37.03 -27.24
N TYR A 22 -4.55 37.20 -26.22
CA TYR A 22 -4.11 38.52 -25.77
C TYR A 22 -2.59 38.68 -25.61
N LEU A 23 -1.82 37.60 -25.56
CA LEU A 23 -0.39 37.63 -25.26
C LEU A 23 0.43 36.91 -26.35
N HIS A 24 1.73 37.17 -26.36
CA HIS A 24 2.64 36.43 -27.23
C HIS A 24 2.82 35.00 -26.69
N GLU A 25 2.95 34.01 -27.57
CA GLU A 25 3.10 32.58 -27.20
C GLU A 25 4.27 32.33 -26.24
N SER A 26 5.34 33.12 -26.33
CA SER A 26 6.51 33.03 -25.43
C SER A 26 6.22 33.41 -23.98
N THR A 27 5.09 34.07 -23.71
CA THR A 27 4.66 34.46 -22.36
C THR A 27 4.00 33.30 -21.62
N LEU A 28 3.64 32.22 -22.33
CA LEU A 28 2.96 31.06 -21.77
C LEU A 28 3.78 30.45 -20.61
N ASP A 29 4.95 29.87 -20.88
CA ASP A 29 5.71 29.17 -19.84
C ASP A 29 6.07 30.05 -18.61
N PRO A 30 6.55 31.31 -18.77
CA PRO A 30 6.85 32.18 -17.62
C PRO A 30 5.62 32.51 -16.76
N LEU A 31 4.45 32.69 -17.38
CA LEU A 31 3.21 32.95 -16.66
C LEU A 31 2.73 31.68 -15.94
N ALA A 32 2.85 30.51 -16.57
CA ALA A 32 2.55 29.22 -15.94
C ALA A 32 3.35 29.04 -14.65
N ASP A 33 4.66 29.25 -14.73
CA ASP A 33 5.58 29.11 -13.61
C ASP A 33 5.26 30.08 -12.48
N ALA A 34 4.97 31.35 -12.82
CA ALA A 34 4.57 32.35 -11.84
C ALA A 34 3.27 31.94 -11.10
N CYS A 35 2.27 31.48 -11.85
CA CYS A 35 1.00 31.01 -11.29
C CYS A 35 1.17 29.75 -10.44
N GLN A 36 1.92 28.75 -10.91
CA GLN A 36 2.18 27.52 -10.14
C GLN A 36 2.90 27.82 -8.83
N ARG A 37 3.90 28.71 -8.87
CA ARG A 37 4.63 29.13 -7.67
C ARG A 37 3.73 29.83 -6.67
N ALA A 38 2.94 30.81 -7.12
CA ALA A 38 2.10 31.63 -6.26
C ALA A 38 0.88 30.86 -5.69
N LEU A 39 0.24 30.04 -6.51
CA LEU A 39 -1.00 29.35 -6.16
C LEU A 39 -0.79 27.98 -5.52
N ILE A 40 0.29 27.27 -5.88
CA ILE A 40 0.57 25.92 -5.39
C ILE A 40 1.75 25.95 -4.43
N GLU A 41 2.97 26.25 -4.90
CA GLU A 41 4.19 26.08 -4.11
C GLU A 41 4.17 26.86 -2.79
N GLN A 42 3.82 28.15 -2.85
CA GLN A 42 3.75 29.02 -1.66
C GLN A 42 2.62 28.64 -0.69
N ARG A 43 1.64 27.85 -1.15
CA ARG A 43 0.46 27.44 -0.38
C ARG A 43 0.46 25.96 -0.01
N LEU A 44 1.54 25.23 -0.31
CA LEU A 44 1.65 23.79 -0.05
C LEU A 44 1.38 23.38 1.40
N LYS A 45 1.72 24.23 2.37
CA LYS A 45 1.41 23.95 3.78
C LYS A 45 -0.10 23.92 4.04
N ILE A 46 -0.84 24.88 3.50
CA ILE A 46 -2.30 24.96 3.65
C ILE A 46 -2.96 23.80 2.90
N LEU A 47 -2.53 23.56 1.66
CA LEU A 47 -3.00 22.44 0.85
C LEU A 47 -2.73 21.10 1.52
N GLY A 48 -1.57 20.94 2.16
CA GLY A 48 -1.21 19.74 2.90
C GLY A 48 -2.12 19.50 4.11
N ASN A 49 -2.38 20.51 4.93
CA ASN A 49 -3.29 20.38 6.06
C ASN A 49 -4.71 20.03 5.60
N GLU A 50 -5.19 20.69 4.54
CA GLU A 50 -6.51 20.38 4.00
C GLU A 50 -6.56 18.96 3.41
N PHE A 51 -5.48 18.50 2.76
CA PHE A 51 -5.39 17.13 2.26
C PHE A 51 -5.56 16.09 3.37
N GLU A 52 -4.95 16.32 4.54
CA GLU A 52 -5.11 15.44 5.70
C GLU A 52 -6.58 15.39 6.18
N ASN A 53 -7.26 16.54 6.26
CA ASN A 53 -8.68 16.60 6.60
C ASN A 53 -9.53 15.82 5.58
N LEU A 54 -9.28 16.04 4.28
CA LEU A 54 -10.00 15.34 3.21
C LEU A 54 -9.80 13.82 3.25
N LEU A 55 -8.60 13.36 3.62
CA LEU A 55 -8.31 11.95 3.83
C LEU A 55 -9.05 11.39 5.05
N GLN A 56 -9.09 12.12 6.17
CA GLN A 56 -9.84 11.72 7.37
C GLN A 56 -11.34 11.60 7.09
N ASP A 57 -11.90 12.51 6.29
CA ASP A 57 -13.32 12.55 5.94
C ASP A 57 -13.68 11.68 4.71
N ASP A 58 -12.72 10.93 4.14
CA ASP A 58 -12.90 10.09 2.94
C ASP A 58 -13.49 10.84 1.72
N ARG A 59 -13.20 12.16 1.59
CA ARG A 59 -13.74 13.03 0.53
C ARG A 59 -13.05 12.84 -0.83
N CYS A 60 -13.24 11.68 -1.44
CA CYS A 60 -12.55 11.23 -2.65
C CYS A 60 -12.59 12.22 -3.84
N ASP A 61 -13.72 12.87 -4.09
CA ASP A 61 -13.85 13.84 -5.20
C ASP A 61 -13.00 15.10 -4.99
N ASP A 62 -12.92 15.57 -3.75
CA ASP A 62 -12.09 16.72 -3.37
C ASP A 62 -10.61 16.37 -3.40
N ILE A 63 -10.25 15.17 -2.92
CA ILE A 63 -8.90 14.63 -3.04
C ILE A 63 -8.50 14.56 -4.53
N SER A 64 -9.40 14.11 -5.42
CA SER A 64 -9.14 14.05 -6.87
C SER A 64 -8.94 15.44 -7.48
N ARG A 65 -9.72 16.44 -7.06
CA ARG A 65 -9.52 17.85 -7.46
C ARG A 65 -8.15 18.37 -7.00
N MET A 66 -7.81 18.12 -5.74
CA MET A 66 -6.53 18.56 -5.17
C MET A 66 -5.34 17.88 -5.83
N TYR A 67 -5.42 16.57 -6.07
CA TYR A 67 -4.39 15.82 -6.80
C TYR A 67 -4.15 16.42 -8.19
N ARG A 68 -5.21 16.70 -8.97
CA ARG A 68 -5.07 17.33 -10.30
C ARG A 68 -4.43 18.71 -10.25
N LEU A 69 -4.69 19.49 -9.21
CA LEU A 69 -4.07 20.79 -9.02
C LEU A 69 -2.57 20.63 -8.71
N VAL A 70 -2.24 19.76 -7.75
CA VAL A 70 -0.90 19.65 -7.18
C VAL A 70 0.05 18.77 -8.02
N SER A 71 -0.48 17.86 -8.84
CA SER A 71 0.29 17.01 -9.76
C SER A 71 1.07 17.80 -10.82
N ARG A 72 0.78 19.09 -10.97
CA ARG A 72 1.51 20.01 -11.84
C ARG A 72 2.91 20.34 -11.33
N THR A 73 3.17 20.15 -10.04
CA THR A 73 4.46 20.49 -9.44
C THR A 73 5.03 19.28 -8.71
N ALA A 74 6.22 18.85 -9.10
CA ALA A 74 6.88 17.68 -8.50
C ALA A 74 7.04 17.79 -6.96
N LYS A 75 7.36 18.99 -6.46
CA LYS A 75 7.45 19.26 -5.02
C LYS A 75 6.13 19.05 -4.29
N GLY A 76 5.04 19.54 -4.88
CA GLY A 76 3.71 19.41 -4.29
C GLY A 76 3.26 17.95 -4.27
N LEU A 77 3.47 17.25 -5.38
CA LEU A 77 3.14 15.83 -5.48
C LEU A 77 3.92 14.98 -4.46
N GLY A 78 5.22 15.27 -4.29
CA GLY A 78 6.05 14.65 -3.27
C GLY A 78 5.52 14.88 -1.84
N LYS A 79 5.04 16.09 -1.53
CA LYS A 79 4.44 16.39 -0.22
C LYS A 79 3.16 15.58 0.01
N LEU A 80 2.24 15.53 -0.97
CA LEU A 80 0.99 14.77 -0.82
C LEU A 80 1.24 13.27 -0.65
N ARG A 81 2.21 12.70 -1.37
CA ARG A 81 2.60 11.28 -1.21
C ARG A 81 3.05 10.96 0.21
N VAL A 82 3.88 11.82 0.80
CA VAL A 82 4.32 11.68 2.21
C VAL A 82 3.14 11.74 3.17
N LEU A 83 2.26 12.72 3.02
CA LEU A 83 1.08 12.87 3.88
C LEU A 83 0.14 11.67 3.76
N PHE A 84 -0.09 11.18 2.54
CA PHE A 84 -0.89 9.99 2.29
C PHE A 84 -0.29 8.76 2.98
N GLY A 85 1.02 8.51 2.81
CA GLY A 85 1.68 7.38 3.46
C GLY A 85 1.58 7.45 4.99
N GLN A 86 1.73 8.63 5.58
CA GLN A 86 1.57 8.85 7.01
C GLN A 86 0.13 8.57 7.47
N HIS A 87 -0.86 9.11 6.76
CA HIS A 87 -2.28 8.86 7.07
C HIS A 87 -2.62 7.37 7.01
N VAL A 88 -2.16 6.66 5.97
CA VAL A 88 -2.36 5.20 5.83
C VAL A 88 -1.78 4.46 7.02
N LEU A 89 -0.55 4.82 7.43
CA LEU A 89 0.12 4.20 8.56
C LEU A 89 -0.68 4.42 9.86
N GLU A 90 -1.06 5.66 10.16
CA GLU A 90 -1.79 6.03 11.37
C GLU A 90 -3.15 5.32 11.45
N GLN A 91 -3.94 5.36 10.38
CA GLN A 91 -5.24 4.70 10.33
C GLN A 91 -5.15 3.18 10.41
N SER A 92 -4.09 2.59 9.82
CA SER A 92 -3.88 1.13 9.90
C SER A 92 -3.48 0.69 11.31
N ILE A 93 -2.66 1.49 12.02
CA ILE A 93 -2.31 1.23 13.42
C ILE A 93 -3.56 1.32 14.29
N LEU A 94 -4.33 2.41 14.15
CA LEU A 94 -5.58 2.60 14.89
C LEU A 94 -6.56 1.45 14.64
N ALA A 95 -6.74 1.01 13.40
CA ALA A 95 -7.64 -0.10 13.08
C ALA A 95 -7.27 -1.40 13.80
N ILE A 96 -5.96 -1.67 13.98
CA ILE A 96 -5.50 -2.84 14.72
C ILE A 96 -5.67 -2.65 16.23
N GLU A 97 -5.38 -1.46 16.75
CA GLU A 97 -5.59 -1.14 18.18
C GLU A 97 -7.07 -1.27 18.59
N HIS A 98 -7.99 -0.87 17.71
CA HIS A 98 -9.44 -1.01 17.94
C HIS A 98 -9.92 -2.47 18.04
N LEU A 99 -9.13 -3.45 17.58
CA LEU A 99 -9.46 -4.86 17.81
C LEU A 99 -9.35 -5.23 19.30
N GLY A 100 -8.46 -4.56 20.05
CA GLY A 100 -8.13 -4.89 21.44
C GLY A 100 -7.13 -6.05 21.57
N GLU A 101 -6.50 -6.15 22.76
CA GLU A 101 -5.37 -7.05 23.02
C GLU A 101 -5.69 -8.54 22.79
N ASP A 102 -6.89 -8.99 23.13
CA ASP A 102 -7.26 -10.40 22.98
C ASP A 102 -7.56 -10.77 21.53
N ARG A 103 -8.33 -9.91 20.82
CA ARG A 103 -8.77 -10.21 19.44
C ARG A 103 -7.65 -10.06 18.43
N VAL A 104 -6.65 -9.23 18.71
CA VAL A 104 -5.52 -9.05 17.81
C VAL A 104 -4.61 -10.28 17.75
N GLN A 105 -4.71 -11.19 18.73
CA GLN A 105 -4.05 -12.49 18.71
C GLN A 105 -4.78 -13.52 17.84
N ASP A 106 -6.01 -13.24 17.39
CA ASP A 106 -6.74 -14.09 16.45
C ASP A 106 -6.16 -13.90 15.04
N PRO A 107 -5.60 -14.95 14.42
CA PRO A 107 -4.98 -14.85 13.10
C PRO A 107 -5.94 -14.34 12.01
N LYS A 108 -7.21 -14.74 12.06
CA LYS A 108 -8.20 -14.38 11.03
C LYS A 108 -8.60 -12.92 11.15
N LEU A 109 -8.90 -12.44 12.35
CA LEU A 109 -9.23 -11.04 12.58
C LEU A 109 -8.05 -10.13 12.23
N TYR A 110 -6.84 -10.48 12.68
CA TYR A 110 -5.63 -9.72 12.38
C TYR A 110 -5.43 -9.56 10.86
N VAL A 111 -5.37 -10.68 10.12
CA VAL A 111 -5.11 -10.64 8.67
C VAL A 111 -6.22 -9.93 7.90
N ASN A 112 -7.48 -10.14 8.28
CA ASN A 112 -8.61 -9.45 7.65
C ASN A 112 -8.50 -7.93 7.83
N THR A 113 -8.11 -7.44 9.00
CA THR A 113 -7.93 -6.01 9.23
C THR A 113 -6.79 -5.43 8.39
N LEU A 114 -5.65 -6.14 8.26
CA LEU A 114 -4.57 -5.70 7.37
C LEU A 114 -5.03 -5.61 5.91
N LEU A 115 -5.77 -6.62 5.44
CA LEU A 115 -6.28 -6.68 4.07
C LEU A 115 -7.31 -5.58 3.78
N LEU A 116 -8.21 -5.31 4.72
CA LEU A 116 -9.20 -4.23 4.60
C LEU A 116 -8.52 -2.86 4.46
N GLY A 117 -7.51 -2.58 5.31
CA GLY A 117 -6.72 -1.35 5.23
C GLY A 117 -6.01 -1.22 3.87
N HIS A 118 -5.29 -2.26 3.44
CA HIS A 118 -4.63 -2.26 2.14
C HIS A 118 -5.62 -2.04 0.99
N ARG A 119 -6.76 -2.73 0.97
CA ARG A 119 -7.77 -2.61 -0.10
C ARG A 119 -8.37 -1.21 -0.18
N LYS A 120 -8.75 -0.61 0.97
CA LYS A 120 -9.31 0.74 1.02
C LYS A 120 -8.38 1.74 0.31
N TYR A 121 -7.11 1.76 0.71
CA TYR A 121 -6.16 2.73 0.18
C TYR A 121 -5.64 2.38 -1.21
N ASN A 122 -5.54 1.09 -1.56
CA ASN A 122 -5.22 0.68 -2.92
C ASN A 122 -6.31 1.13 -3.90
N MET A 123 -7.60 1.04 -3.51
CA MET A 123 -8.70 1.58 -4.32
C MET A 123 -8.56 3.09 -4.51
N LEU A 124 -8.18 3.83 -3.47
CA LEU A 124 -7.93 5.27 -3.57
C LEU A 124 -6.77 5.59 -4.54
N VAL A 125 -5.68 4.82 -4.50
CA VAL A 125 -4.56 4.95 -5.44
C VAL A 125 -5.01 4.72 -6.88
N LEU A 126 -5.80 3.67 -7.12
CA LEU A 126 -6.29 3.33 -8.46
C LEU A 126 -7.28 4.38 -9.00
N SER A 127 -8.25 4.82 -8.18
CA SER A 127 -9.36 5.65 -8.65
C SER A 127 -9.07 7.16 -8.58
N VAL A 128 -8.51 7.63 -7.46
CA VAL A 128 -8.34 9.07 -7.18
C VAL A 128 -6.98 9.56 -7.68
N PHE A 129 -5.92 8.78 -7.44
CA PHE A 129 -4.56 9.11 -7.86
C PHE A 129 -4.16 8.52 -9.22
N LYS A 130 -5.12 7.98 -9.98
CA LYS A 130 -4.92 7.46 -11.34
C LYS A 130 -3.78 6.43 -11.47
N ASN A 131 -3.63 5.58 -10.45
CA ASN A 131 -2.54 4.60 -10.35
C ASN A 131 -1.13 5.24 -10.41
N ASP A 132 -0.97 6.41 -9.77
CA ASP A 132 0.32 7.08 -9.64
C ASP A 132 1.33 6.20 -8.87
N VAL A 133 2.47 5.94 -9.51
CA VAL A 133 3.51 5.04 -8.98
C VAL A 133 4.02 5.48 -7.61
N GLY A 134 4.19 6.79 -7.37
CA GLY A 134 4.72 7.26 -6.09
C GLY A 134 3.69 7.20 -4.95
N PHE A 135 2.40 7.29 -5.24
CA PHE A 135 1.35 6.97 -4.25
C PHE A 135 1.28 5.46 -3.96
N ALA A 136 1.45 4.60 -4.98
CA ALA A 136 1.54 3.16 -4.78
C ALA A 136 2.77 2.77 -3.94
N GLU A 137 3.93 3.39 -4.18
CA GLU A 137 5.14 3.22 -3.35
C GLU A 137 4.93 3.69 -1.92
N SER A 138 4.24 4.82 -1.73
CA SER A 138 3.91 5.34 -0.40
C SER A 138 2.98 4.39 0.37
N LEU A 139 1.99 3.81 -0.30
CA LEU A 139 1.14 2.75 0.26
C LEU A 139 1.94 1.51 0.63
N ASN A 140 2.79 1.01 -0.28
CA ASN A 140 3.64 -0.16 -0.02
C ASN A 140 4.56 0.07 1.17
N LYS A 141 5.19 1.25 1.25
CA LYS A 141 6.04 1.63 2.39
C LYS A 141 5.25 1.66 3.69
N ALA A 142 4.08 2.30 3.70
CA ALA A 142 3.20 2.33 4.88
C ALA A 142 2.81 0.91 5.31
N CYS A 143 2.48 0.01 4.36
CA CYS A 143 2.20 -1.40 4.64
C CYS A 143 3.37 -2.13 5.26
N VAL A 144 4.58 -1.97 4.73
CA VAL A 144 5.80 -2.51 5.34
C VAL A 144 5.95 -1.97 6.76
N ASP A 145 5.75 -0.67 6.97
CA ASP A 145 5.96 -0.08 8.28
C ASP A 145 4.89 -0.54 9.30
N PHE A 146 3.59 -0.53 9.00
CA PHE A 146 2.59 -0.94 10.00
C PHE A 146 2.59 -2.46 10.25
N ILE A 147 2.80 -3.32 9.24
CA ILE A 147 2.76 -4.79 9.43
C ILE A 147 3.90 -5.25 10.35
N ASN A 148 5.04 -4.56 10.31
CA ASN A 148 6.22 -4.89 11.10
C ASN A 148 6.32 -4.11 12.42
N THR A 149 5.61 -2.97 12.55
CA THR A 149 5.61 -2.11 13.76
C THR A 149 4.36 -2.28 14.64
N THR A 150 3.38 -3.07 14.20
CA THR A 150 2.01 -3.08 14.77
C THR A 150 1.98 -3.22 16.29
N SER A 151 0.95 -2.66 16.93
CA SER A 151 0.63 -2.82 18.35
C SER A 151 0.74 -4.26 18.87
N VAL A 152 0.47 -5.30 18.06
CA VAL A 152 0.76 -6.70 18.41
C VAL A 152 2.22 -6.95 18.78
N THR A 153 3.17 -6.43 18.00
CA THR A 153 4.61 -6.61 18.26
C THR A 153 5.08 -5.77 19.43
N GLN A 154 4.47 -4.60 19.66
CA GLN A 154 4.71 -3.77 20.84
C GLN A 154 4.16 -4.41 22.13
N LEU A 155 2.91 -4.86 22.11
CA LEU A 155 2.24 -5.56 23.21
C LEU A 155 2.94 -6.88 23.55
N ALA A 156 3.27 -7.68 22.53
CA ALA A 156 3.98 -8.95 22.71
C ALA A 156 5.49 -8.76 22.97
N LYS A 157 6.01 -7.53 22.93
CA LYS A 157 7.44 -7.19 22.94
C LYS A 157 8.27 -8.08 22.00
N SER A 158 7.68 -8.48 20.89
CA SER A 158 8.20 -9.50 19.99
C SER A 158 7.91 -9.14 18.54
N SER A 159 8.98 -8.85 17.79
CA SER A 159 8.95 -8.64 16.34
C SER A 159 8.53 -9.87 15.54
N GLN A 160 8.36 -11.02 16.21
CA GLN A 160 8.05 -12.30 15.57
C GLN A 160 6.56 -12.60 15.51
N LYS A 161 5.71 -11.78 16.15
CA LYS A 161 4.30 -12.12 16.32
C LYS A 161 3.48 -12.01 15.05
N SER A 162 3.71 -10.97 14.25
CA SER A 162 3.01 -10.79 12.96
C SER A 162 3.31 -11.95 11.98
N PRO A 163 4.58 -12.33 11.71
CA PRO A 163 4.91 -13.51 10.91
C PRO A 163 4.26 -14.82 11.41
N GLU A 164 4.18 -15.02 12.73
CA GLU A 164 3.53 -16.18 13.34
C GLU A 164 2.01 -16.20 13.06
N LEU A 165 1.32 -15.08 13.27
CA LEU A 165 -0.12 -14.96 13.01
C LEU A 165 -0.44 -15.18 11.53
N LEU A 166 0.39 -14.64 10.63
CA LEU A 166 0.26 -14.86 9.19
C LEU A 166 0.40 -16.35 8.84
N ALA A 167 1.40 -17.04 9.39
CA ALA A 167 1.57 -18.48 9.17
C ALA A 167 0.39 -19.30 9.73
N LYS A 168 -0.12 -18.94 10.91
CA LYS A 168 -1.32 -19.55 11.50
C LYS A 168 -2.56 -19.36 10.63
N TYR A 169 -2.75 -18.18 10.05
CA TYR A 169 -3.89 -17.93 9.17
C TYR A 169 -3.80 -18.79 7.88
N CYS A 170 -2.62 -18.92 7.28
CA CYS A 170 -2.41 -19.86 6.16
C CYS A 170 -2.74 -21.30 6.57
N ASP A 171 -2.28 -21.75 7.74
CA ASP A 171 -2.61 -23.09 8.27
C ASP A 171 -4.12 -23.28 8.40
N MET A 172 -4.85 -22.29 8.92
CA MET A 172 -6.31 -22.35 9.03
C MET A 172 -7.00 -22.46 7.66
N LEU A 173 -6.54 -21.74 6.64
CA LEU A 173 -7.11 -21.82 5.29
C LEU A 173 -6.86 -23.17 4.61
N LEU A 174 -5.65 -23.72 4.80
CA LEU A 174 -5.19 -24.92 4.12
C LEU A 174 -5.57 -26.21 4.84
N LYS A 175 -5.92 -26.14 6.13
CA LYS A 175 -6.37 -27.29 6.91
C LYS A 175 -7.76 -27.75 6.45
N LYS A 176 -7.99 -29.05 6.40
CA LYS A 176 -9.26 -29.70 6.08
C LYS A 176 -10.18 -29.58 7.29
N ASP A 177 -11.11 -28.63 7.25
CA ASP A 177 -12.15 -28.45 8.27
C ASP A 177 -13.54 -28.38 7.63
N ARG A 178 -14.59 -28.64 8.41
CA ARG A 178 -16.00 -28.65 7.95
C ARG A 178 -16.52 -27.27 7.54
N GLY A 179 -15.77 -26.21 7.84
CA GLY A 179 -16.06 -24.82 7.46
C GLY A 179 -15.16 -24.27 6.35
N ASN A 180 -14.46 -25.13 5.60
CA ASN A 180 -13.58 -24.64 4.54
C ASN A 180 -14.36 -23.88 3.45
N PRO A 181 -13.81 -22.76 2.97
CA PRO A 181 -14.35 -22.10 1.79
C PRO A 181 -14.35 -23.05 0.59
N ASP A 182 -15.22 -22.79 -0.39
CA ASP A 182 -15.11 -23.47 -1.66
C ASP A 182 -13.75 -23.21 -2.31
N ARG A 183 -13.43 -23.98 -3.37
CA ARG A 183 -12.13 -23.89 -4.03
C ARG A 183 -11.79 -22.48 -4.51
N SER A 184 -12.77 -21.78 -5.10
CA SER A 184 -12.55 -20.44 -5.67
C SER A 184 -12.33 -19.39 -4.60
N GLU A 185 -13.08 -19.45 -3.50
CA GLU A 185 -12.91 -18.58 -2.35
C GLU A 185 -11.60 -18.88 -1.60
N LEU A 186 -11.16 -20.15 -1.55
CA LEU A 186 -9.85 -20.51 -1.00
C LEU A 186 -8.72 -19.90 -1.83
N GLU A 187 -8.74 -20.07 -3.15
CA GLU A 187 -7.75 -19.51 -4.07
C GLU A 187 -7.70 -17.98 -3.94
N TYR A 188 -8.87 -17.31 -3.94
CA TYR A 188 -8.97 -15.87 -3.70
C TYR A 188 -8.33 -15.45 -2.37
N ARG A 189 -8.61 -16.14 -1.26
CA ARG A 189 -8.02 -15.81 0.03
C ARG A 189 -6.51 -16.00 0.06
N LEU A 190 -5.99 -17.02 -0.61
CA LEU A 190 -4.55 -17.25 -0.72
C LEU A 190 -3.87 -16.14 -1.54
N ASP A 191 -4.47 -15.70 -2.65
CA ASP A 191 -3.95 -14.57 -3.43
C ASP A 191 -3.88 -13.28 -2.61
N GLN A 192 -4.91 -13.04 -1.80
CA GLN A 192 -4.93 -11.88 -0.90
C GLN A 192 -3.85 -12.01 0.18
N MET A 193 -3.61 -13.22 0.67
CA MET A 193 -2.54 -13.48 1.63
C MET A 193 -1.15 -13.14 1.05
N ILE A 194 -0.92 -13.43 -0.23
CA ILE A 194 0.33 -13.05 -0.92
C ILE A 194 0.58 -11.53 -0.88
N ILE A 195 -0.49 -10.72 -0.99
CA ILE A 195 -0.39 -9.25 -0.89
C ILE A 195 0.15 -8.81 0.47
N VAL A 196 -0.19 -9.51 1.56
CA VAL A 196 0.31 -9.18 2.91
C VAL A 196 1.73 -9.72 3.09
N LEU A 197 2.01 -10.93 2.62
CA LEU A 197 3.31 -11.57 2.74
C LEU A 197 4.43 -10.83 2.00
N LYS A 198 4.13 -10.07 0.93
CA LYS A 198 5.14 -9.24 0.27
C LYS A 198 5.71 -8.14 1.18
N HIS A 199 4.99 -7.77 2.25
CA HIS A 199 5.34 -6.65 3.13
C HIS A 199 6.02 -7.08 4.45
N ILE A 200 6.17 -8.37 4.73
CA ILE A 200 6.81 -8.82 5.97
C ILE A 200 8.33 -8.74 5.87
N LYS A 201 8.99 -8.24 6.93
CA LYS A 201 10.46 -8.30 7.07
C LYS A 201 10.91 -9.65 7.63
N GLY A 202 10.13 -10.26 8.52
CA GLY A 202 10.41 -11.54 9.18
C GLY A 202 10.17 -12.79 8.33
N LYS A 203 10.62 -12.82 7.07
CA LYS A 203 10.36 -13.92 6.11
C LYS A 203 10.81 -15.29 6.64
N TYR A 204 12.03 -15.39 7.19
CA TYR A 204 12.55 -16.63 7.77
C TYR A 204 11.68 -17.16 8.92
N VAL A 205 11.11 -16.26 9.73
CA VAL A 205 10.29 -16.68 10.87
C VAL A 205 8.91 -17.16 10.40
N PHE A 206 8.31 -16.46 9.43
CA PHE A 206 7.12 -16.98 8.75
C PHE A 206 7.38 -18.37 8.19
N GLU A 207 8.48 -18.56 7.45
CA GLU A 207 8.85 -19.84 6.84
C GLU A 207 9.02 -20.95 7.89
N LYS A 208 9.70 -20.66 9.00
CA LYS A 208 9.85 -21.62 10.11
C LYS A 208 8.51 -22.06 10.70
N PHE A 209 7.59 -21.12 10.95
CA PHE A 209 6.26 -21.46 11.45
C PHE A 209 5.43 -22.21 10.41
N TYR A 210 5.44 -21.73 9.17
CA TYR A 210 4.69 -22.33 8.06
C TYR A 210 5.16 -23.76 7.76
N SER A 211 6.47 -23.98 7.63
CA SER A 211 7.08 -25.30 7.38
C SER A 211 6.72 -26.30 8.48
N ARG A 212 6.77 -25.88 9.75
CA ARG A 212 6.34 -26.72 10.88
C ARG A 212 4.87 -27.10 10.82
N MET A 213 4.00 -26.18 10.41
CA MET A 213 2.56 -26.42 10.27
C MET A 213 2.25 -27.30 9.07
N LEU A 214 2.89 -27.04 7.93
CA LEU A 214 2.83 -27.87 6.73
C LEU A 214 3.23 -29.31 7.04
N ALA A 215 4.35 -29.53 7.72
CA ALA A 215 4.79 -30.87 8.10
C ALA A 215 3.73 -31.62 8.93
N LYS A 216 3.11 -30.94 9.91
CA LYS A 216 2.01 -31.51 10.69
C LYS A 216 0.80 -31.84 9.82
N ARG A 217 0.39 -30.95 8.91
CA ARG A 217 -0.75 -31.20 8.01
C ARG A 217 -0.50 -32.39 7.09
N LEU A 218 0.73 -32.52 6.57
CA LEU A 218 1.11 -33.64 5.70
C LEU A 218 1.10 -34.98 6.45
N VAL A 219 1.72 -35.03 7.65
CA VAL A 219 1.78 -36.25 8.47
C VAL A 219 0.39 -36.69 8.95
N LEU A 220 -0.47 -35.75 9.32
CA LEU A 220 -1.81 -36.04 9.82
C LEU A 220 -2.88 -36.13 8.72
N HIS A 221 -2.50 -36.01 7.44
CA HIS A 221 -3.44 -35.96 6.30
C HIS A 221 -4.54 -34.90 6.45
N GLN A 222 -4.19 -33.74 7.00
CA GLN A 222 -5.11 -32.63 7.28
C GLN A 222 -5.07 -31.54 6.21
N SER A 223 -4.38 -31.70 5.09
CA SER A 223 -4.42 -30.73 3.99
C SER A 223 -5.75 -30.81 3.23
N SER A 224 -6.33 -29.66 2.95
CA SER A 224 -7.58 -29.52 2.19
C SER A 224 -7.37 -29.76 0.68
N SER A 225 -6.25 -29.29 0.13
CA SER A 225 -5.89 -29.43 -1.28
C SER A 225 -4.37 -29.46 -1.45
N LYS A 226 -3.87 -30.45 -2.20
CA LYS A 226 -2.44 -30.55 -2.53
C LYS A 226 -2.01 -29.41 -3.45
N ASP A 227 -2.85 -29.05 -4.42
CA ASP A 227 -2.56 -27.98 -5.38
C ASP A 227 -2.46 -26.62 -4.68
N ALA A 228 -3.33 -26.37 -3.70
CA ALA A 228 -3.29 -25.14 -2.90
C ALA A 228 -2.01 -25.04 -2.05
N GLU A 229 -1.56 -26.16 -1.48
CA GLU A 229 -0.29 -26.22 -0.72
C GLU A 229 0.90 -25.91 -1.64
N ILE A 230 0.94 -26.51 -2.83
CA ILE A 230 1.99 -26.25 -3.83
C ILE A 230 1.96 -24.78 -4.25
N SER A 231 0.78 -24.24 -4.58
CA SER A 231 0.63 -22.84 -4.96
C SER A 231 1.15 -21.91 -3.87
N MET A 232 0.79 -22.16 -2.61
CA MET A 232 1.26 -21.35 -1.49
C MET A 232 2.78 -21.43 -1.30
N ILE A 233 3.37 -22.63 -1.45
CA ILE A 233 4.82 -22.82 -1.37
C ILE A 233 5.54 -22.07 -2.50
N LEU A 234 5.07 -22.23 -3.74
CA LEU A 234 5.66 -21.55 -4.89
C LEU A 234 5.57 -20.04 -4.69
N SER A 235 4.37 -19.51 -4.44
CA SER A 235 4.20 -18.07 -4.24
C SER A 235 5.06 -17.53 -3.09
N SER A 236 5.21 -18.28 -1.98
CA SER A 236 6.10 -17.87 -0.89
C SER A 236 7.59 -17.97 -1.25
N SER A 237 7.97 -18.96 -2.05
CA SER A 237 9.35 -19.25 -2.45
C SER A 237 9.89 -18.22 -3.45
N TRP A 238 9.07 -17.74 -4.39
CA TRP A 238 9.43 -16.66 -5.33
C TRP A 238 9.88 -15.38 -4.61
N TYR A 239 9.33 -15.06 -3.43
CA TYR A 239 9.74 -13.89 -2.64
C TYR A 239 11.04 -14.05 -1.85
N VAL A 240 11.57 -15.28 -1.69
CA VAL A 240 12.83 -15.54 -0.98
C VAL A 240 14.02 -15.38 -1.93
N VAL A 241 13.85 -15.72 -3.22
CA VAL A 241 14.91 -15.64 -4.24
C VAL A 241 15.34 -14.19 -4.53
N GLU A 242 14.41 -13.22 -4.51
CA GLU A 242 14.73 -11.80 -4.71
C GLU A 242 15.52 -11.16 -3.56
N THR A 243 15.47 -11.74 -2.35
CA THR A 243 16.29 -11.25 -1.22
C THR A 243 17.74 -11.73 -1.27
N THR A 244 18.02 -12.83 -1.96
CA THR A 244 19.40 -13.33 -2.12
C THR A 244 20.15 -12.66 -3.27
N SER A 245 19.45 -12.19 -4.31
CA SER A 245 20.07 -11.46 -5.43
C SER A 245 20.40 -9.99 -5.09
N GLY A 246 19.73 -9.39 -4.10
CA GLY A 246 20.01 -8.02 -3.64
C GLY A 246 21.28 -7.87 -2.78
N CYS A 247 21.80 -8.95 -2.18
CA CYS A 247 23.03 -8.90 -1.38
C CYS A 247 24.33 -9.02 -2.20
N CYS A 248 24.24 -9.26 -3.52
CA CYS A 248 25.43 -9.53 -4.34
C CYS A 248 26.05 -8.28 -5.01
N ASN A 249 25.48 -7.08 -4.80
CA ASN A 249 25.97 -5.83 -5.41
C ASN A 249 26.52 -4.80 -4.40
N GLN A 250 26.98 -5.23 -3.23
CA GLN A 250 27.75 -4.39 -2.30
C GLN A 250 28.97 -5.13 -1.78
N TRP A 251 29.91 -5.42 -2.68
CA TRP A 251 31.35 -5.48 -2.42
C TRP A 251 32.08 -5.01 -3.68
#